data_AF-A0A542I861-F1
#
_entry.id   AF-A0A542I861-F1
#
_cell.length_a   1.000
_cell.length_b   1.000
_cell.length_c   1.000
_cell.angle_alpha   90.00
_cell.angle_beta   90.00
_cell.angle_gamma   90.00
#
_symmetry.space_group_name_H-M   'P 1'
#
loop_
_entity.id
_entity.type
_entity.pdbx_description
1 polymer ?
#
loop_
_entity_poly.entity_id
_entity_poly.type
_entity_poly.pdbx_seq_one_letter_code
_entity_poly.pdbx_strand_id
1 'polypeptide(L)'
;MNARDELAALAREAIYKPAASSLVTHDIADAILAAGYRKPRTITTAEELDALPVGSVVLRNGRAFQRFAPHRVNAFYEYKAWQCTDGGFVRSTKDGMSILPATVIHEADPS
;
A
#
# COMPACT_ATOMS: atom_id res chain seq x y z
N MET A 1 10.36 -14.47 8.45
CA MET A 1 9.07 -13.77 8.63
C MET A 1 9.33 -12.34 8.21
N ASN A 2 8.48 -11.74 7.37
CA ASN A 2 8.68 -10.35 6.96
C ASN A 2 7.77 -9.43 7.83
N ALA A 3 8.04 -8.12 7.81
CA ALA A 3 7.29 -7.14 8.62
C ALA A 3 5.77 -7.18 8.40
N ARG A 4 5.31 -7.57 7.21
CA ARG A 4 3.88 -7.74 6.90
C ARG A 4 3.28 -8.95 7.61
N ASP A 5 4.00 -10.07 7.69
CA ASP A 5 3.57 -11.28 8.38
C ASP A 5 3.51 -11.06 9.90
N GLU A 6 4.47 -10.31 10.46
CA GLU A 6 4.50 -9.92 11.87
C GLU A 6 3.34 -8.99 12.22
N LEU A 7 3.08 -7.98 11.37
CA LEU A 7 1.94 -7.08 11.54
C LEU A 7 0.60 -7.83 11.47
N ALA A 8 0.46 -8.76 10.53
CA ALA A 8 -0.74 -9.58 10.40
C ALA A 8 -0.95 -10.50 11.63
N ALA A 9 0.12 -11.04 12.20
CA ALA A 9 0.07 -11.85 13.40
C ALA A 9 -0.38 -11.02 14.62
N LEU A 10 0.18 -9.83 14.80
CA LEU A 10 -0.16 -8.90 15.89
C LEU A 10 -1.62 -8.44 15.81
N ALA A 11 -2.09 -8.04 14.62
CA ALA A 11 -3.49 -7.67 14.41
C ALA A 11 -4.43 -8.84 14.73
N ARG A 12 -4.07 -10.06 14.32
CA ARG A 12 -4.87 -11.27 14.57
C ARG A 12 -4.95 -11.62 16.06
N GLU A 13 -3.84 -11.56 16.79
CA GLU A 13 -3.83 -11.83 18.23
C GLU A 13 -4.73 -10.83 18.98
N ALA A 14 -4.65 -9.56 18.60
CA ALA A 14 -5.32 -8.50 19.30
C ALA A 14 -6.84 -8.46 19.02
N ILE A 15 -7.28 -8.86 17.81
CA ILE A 15 -8.71 -9.05 17.49
C ILE A 15 -9.32 -10.23 18.27
N TYR A 16 -8.52 -11.24 18.65
CA TYR A 16 -9.02 -12.47 19.28
C TYR A 16 -9.13 -12.41 20.82
N LYS A 17 -8.61 -11.37 21.49
CA LYS A 17 -8.70 -11.21 22.96
C LYS A 17 -9.99 -10.43 23.35
N PRO A 18 -11.05 -11.08 23.90
CA PRO A 18 -12.37 -10.45 24.03
C PRO A 18 -12.58 -9.57 25.27
N ALA A 19 -11.55 -9.23 26.07
CA ALA A 19 -11.78 -8.69 27.43
C ALA A 19 -11.04 -7.39 27.81
N ALA A 20 -10.38 -6.69 26.87
CA ALA A 20 -9.69 -5.43 27.19
C ALA A 20 -9.68 -4.46 25.99
N SER A 21 -10.85 -4.24 25.38
CA SER A 21 -11.04 -3.58 24.08
C SER A 21 -10.52 -2.14 23.96
N SER A 22 -10.06 -1.50 25.05
CA SER A 22 -9.46 -0.16 25.00
C SER A 22 -7.93 -0.18 25.09
N LEU A 23 -7.35 -0.98 25.99
CA LEU A 23 -5.89 -1.10 26.13
C LEU A 23 -5.28 -1.82 24.92
N VAL A 24 -5.95 -2.88 24.46
CA VAL A 24 -5.53 -3.68 23.30
C VAL A 24 -5.48 -2.84 22.02
N THR A 25 -6.36 -1.85 21.85
CA THR A 25 -6.35 -0.98 20.66
C THR A 25 -5.19 0.01 20.65
N HIS A 26 -4.73 0.49 21.82
CA HIS A 26 -3.57 1.37 21.90
C HIS A 26 -2.28 0.60 21.66
N ASP A 27 -2.13 -0.61 22.24
CA ASP A 27 -0.94 -1.45 22.01
C ASP A 27 -0.80 -1.85 20.52
N ILE A 28 -1.92 -2.14 19.84
CA ILE A 28 -1.93 -2.36 18.39
C ILE A 28 -1.53 -1.09 17.65
N ALA A 29 -2.09 0.06 18.02
CA ALA A 29 -1.80 1.33 17.35
C ALA A 29 -0.32 1.70 17.50
N ASP A 30 0.25 1.51 18.68
CA ASP A 30 1.67 1.73 18.96
C ASP A 30 2.55 0.75 18.17
N ALA A 31 2.18 -0.52 18.08
CA ALA A 31 2.88 -1.50 17.26
C ALA A 31 2.80 -1.16 15.76
N ILE A 32 1.65 -0.71 15.27
CA ILE A 32 1.44 -0.26 13.88
C ILE A 32 2.28 0.99 13.60
N LEU A 33 2.32 1.96 14.53
CA LEU A 33 3.15 3.17 14.41
C LEU A 33 4.64 2.85 14.47
N ALA A 34 5.07 1.95 15.37
CA ALA A 34 6.44 1.46 15.46
C ALA A 34 6.88 0.70 14.20
N ALA A 35 5.95 0.01 13.55
CA ALA A 35 6.17 -0.63 12.24
C ALA A 35 6.20 0.39 11.06
N GLY A 36 6.17 1.69 11.35
CA GLY A 36 6.34 2.74 10.35
C GLY A 36 5.04 3.21 9.69
N TYR A 37 3.87 2.87 10.25
CA TYR A 37 2.62 3.41 9.74
C TYR A 37 2.62 4.94 9.77
N ARG A 38 2.11 5.52 8.68
CA ARG A 38 1.89 6.95 8.52
C ARG A 38 0.42 7.17 8.21
N LYS A 39 -0.14 8.28 8.72
CA LYS A 39 -1.53 8.66 8.45
C LYS A 39 -1.74 8.69 6.94
N PRO A 40 -2.78 8.03 6.40
CA PRO A 40 -3.02 8.00 4.98
C PRO A 40 -3.23 9.41 4.45
N ARG A 41 -2.54 9.75 3.36
CA ARG A 41 -2.70 11.03 2.65
C ARG A 41 -3.27 10.77 1.27
N THR A 42 -4.14 11.66 0.83
CA THR A 42 -4.68 11.63 -0.53
C THR A 42 -3.72 12.34 -1.46
N ILE A 43 -3.33 11.67 -2.54
CA ILE A 43 -2.61 12.27 -3.68
C ILE A 43 -3.58 12.49 -4.82
N THR A 44 -3.41 13.61 -5.52
CA THR A 44 -4.34 14.05 -6.57
C THR A 44 -3.66 14.29 -7.91
N THR A 45 -2.33 14.38 -7.93
CA THR A 45 -1.56 14.65 -9.14
C THR A 45 -0.69 13.48 -9.56
N ALA A 46 -0.36 13.41 -10.85
CA ALA A 46 0.50 12.37 -11.40
C ALA A 46 1.93 12.51 -10.85
N GLU A 47 2.39 13.74 -10.63
CA GLU A 47 3.72 14.04 -10.09
C GLU A 47 3.87 13.52 -8.66
N GLU A 48 2.84 13.69 -7.81
CA GLU A 48 2.84 13.15 -6.45
C GLU A 48 2.88 11.62 -6.43
N LEU A 49 2.16 10.99 -7.37
CA LEU A 49 2.12 9.55 -7.54
C LEU A 49 3.47 9.04 -8.06
N ASP A 50 4.08 9.71 -9.03
CA ASP A 50 5.37 9.37 -9.63
C ASP A 50 6.56 9.69 -8.74
N ALA A 51 6.40 10.53 -7.71
CA ALA A 51 7.41 10.75 -6.69
C ALA A 51 7.53 9.59 -5.66
N LEU A 52 6.52 8.71 -5.56
CA LEU A 52 6.51 7.65 -4.55
C LEU A 52 7.64 6.61 -4.74
N PRO A 53 8.30 6.12 -3.69
CA PRO A 53 9.30 5.06 -3.84
C PRO A 53 8.70 3.76 -4.42
N VAL A 54 9.51 2.99 -5.15
CA VAL A 54 9.14 1.64 -5.58
C VAL A 54 8.80 0.79 -4.35
N GLY A 55 7.71 0.02 -4.41
CA GLY A 55 7.17 -0.72 -3.28
C GLY A 55 6.02 -0.03 -2.57
N SER A 56 5.82 1.29 -2.78
CA SER A 56 4.70 2.04 -2.19
C SER A 56 3.35 1.48 -2.64
N VAL A 57 2.33 1.60 -1.78
CA VAL A 57 0.98 1.12 -2.04
C VAL A 57 -0.05 2.24 -1.88
N VAL A 58 -0.90 2.38 -2.89
CA VAL A 58 -2.01 3.34 -2.90
C VAL A 58 -3.35 2.62 -3.03
N LEU A 59 -4.39 3.17 -2.42
CA LEU A 59 -5.75 2.66 -2.45
C LEU A 59 -6.63 3.56 -3.31
N ARG A 60 -7.38 2.96 -4.23
CA ARG A 60 -8.43 3.64 -4.99
C ARG A 60 -9.64 2.72 -5.15
N ASN A 61 -10.83 3.22 -4.78
CA ASN A 61 -12.11 2.51 -4.95
C ASN A 61 -12.05 1.08 -4.39
N GLY A 62 -11.45 0.90 -3.20
CA GLY A 62 -11.29 -0.39 -2.54
C GLY A 62 -10.20 -1.30 -3.13
N ARG A 63 -9.43 -0.84 -4.13
CA ARG A 63 -8.34 -1.60 -4.75
C ARG A 63 -6.97 -1.04 -4.37
N ALA A 64 -6.06 -1.92 -3.97
CA ALA A 64 -4.68 -1.59 -3.67
C ALA A 64 -3.80 -1.74 -4.92
N PHE A 65 -3.05 -0.68 -5.25
CA PHE A 65 -2.06 -0.65 -6.31
C PHE A 65 -0.68 -0.51 -5.69
N GLN A 66 0.24 -1.41 -6.04
CA GLN A 66 1.64 -1.34 -5.61
C GLN A 66 2.50 -0.77 -6.74
N ARG A 67 3.49 0.04 -6.36
CA ARG A 67 4.50 0.56 -7.27
C ARG A 67 5.61 -0.46 -7.51
N PHE A 68 5.95 -0.68 -8.76
CA PHE A 68 7.03 -1.54 -9.22
C PHE A 68 8.04 -0.71 -10.03
N ALA A 69 9.27 -1.21 -10.12
CA ALA A 69 10.24 -0.67 -11.06
C ALA A 69 9.72 -0.83 -12.50
N PRO A 70 9.88 0.19 -13.37
CA PRO A 70 9.41 0.11 -14.74
C PRO A 70 10.09 -1.07 -15.45
N HIS A 71 9.32 -2.10 -15.80
CA HIS A 71 9.81 -3.22 -16.60
C HIS A 71 9.59 -2.89 -18.08
N ARG A 72 10.68 -2.70 -18.83
CA ARG A 72 10.60 -2.60 -20.31
C ARG A 72 10.33 -3.98 -20.88
N VAL A 73 9.07 -4.29 -21.18
CA VAL A 73 8.73 -5.49 -21.96
C VAL A 73 7.95 -5.04 -23.20
N ASN A 74 8.70 -4.89 -24.29
CA ASN A 74 8.27 -4.52 -25.65
C ASN A 74 7.71 -3.09 -25.85
N ALA A 75 8.11 -2.48 -26.97
CA ALA A 75 7.76 -1.13 -27.42
C ALA A 75 6.24 -0.87 -27.63
N PHE A 76 5.40 -1.89 -27.44
CA PHE A 76 3.95 -1.82 -27.59
C PHE A 76 3.18 -1.73 -26.26
N TYR A 77 3.86 -1.93 -25.12
CA TYR A 77 3.25 -1.90 -23.79
C TYR A 77 4.08 -1.05 -22.82
N GLU A 78 4.07 0.27 -22.99
CA GLU A 78 4.53 1.25 -21.99
C GLU A 78 3.62 1.27 -20.77
N TYR A 79 3.60 0.18 -20.01
CA TYR A 79 2.81 0.08 -18.80
C TYR A 79 3.70 -0.41 -17.65
N LYS A 80 3.20 -0.15 -16.43
CA LYS A 80 3.35 -1.00 -15.23
C LYS A 80 4.28 -0.51 -14.13
N ALA A 81 4.42 0.80 -13.93
CA ALA A 81 4.89 1.29 -12.64
C ALA A 81 3.87 0.98 -11.53
N TRP A 82 2.56 0.97 -11.80
CA TRP A 82 1.52 0.66 -10.81
C TRP A 82 0.71 -0.57 -11.18
N GLN A 83 0.58 -1.50 -10.24
CA GLN A 83 -0.09 -2.78 -10.46
C GLN A 83 -1.04 -3.13 -9.30
N CYS A 84 -2.24 -3.56 -9.64
CA CYS A 84 -3.19 -4.15 -8.69
C CYS A 84 -3.38 -5.63 -9.03
N THR A 85 -3.32 -6.50 -8.03
CA THR A 85 -3.70 -7.91 -8.13
C THR A 85 -5.13 -8.07 -7.60
N ASP A 86 -6.08 -8.22 -8.52
CA ASP A 86 -7.49 -8.47 -8.20
C ASP A 86 -7.92 -9.74 -8.94
N GLY A 87 -8.24 -10.81 -8.19
CA GLY A 87 -8.77 -12.06 -8.75
C GLY A 87 -7.90 -12.74 -9.82
N GLY A 88 -6.58 -12.57 -9.78
CA GLY A 88 -5.64 -13.18 -10.74
C GLY A 88 -5.35 -12.34 -12.00
N PHE A 89 -5.92 -11.14 -12.12
CA PHE A 89 -5.61 -10.21 -13.21
C PHE A 89 -4.71 -9.07 -12.72
N VAL A 90 -3.64 -8.77 -13.46
CA VAL A 90 -2.81 -7.59 -13.24
C VAL A 90 -3.40 -6.43 -14.02
N ARG A 91 -3.97 -5.46 -13.31
CA ARG A 91 -4.37 -4.17 -13.91
C ARG A 91 -3.22 -3.19 -13.80
N SER A 92 -2.85 -2.58 -14.92
CA SER A 92 -1.84 -1.54 -14.99
C SER A 92 -2.38 -0.28 -15.66
N THR A 93 -2.01 0.88 -15.14
CA THR A 93 -2.34 2.18 -15.72
C THR A 93 -1.26 2.60 -16.73
N LYS A 94 -1.64 3.23 -17.85
CA LYS A 94 -0.66 3.76 -18.82
C LYS A 94 0.04 5.01 -18.29
N ASP A 95 -0.70 5.79 -17.52
CA ASP A 95 -0.41 7.19 -17.23
C ASP A 95 -0.47 7.53 -15.72
N GLY A 96 -0.82 6.58 -14.86
CA GLY A 96 -1.05 6.83 -13.42
C GLY A 96 -2.30 7.67 -13.12
N MET A 97 -2.80 8.46 -14.07
CA MET A 97 -3.99 9.32 -13.92
C MET A 97 -5.26 8.52 -13.61
N SER A 98 -5.37 7.31 -14.16
CA SER A 98 -6.52 6.42 -13.91
C SER A 98 -6.63 5.90 -12.47
N ILE A 99 -5.58 6.05 -11.63
CA ILE A 99 -5.65 5.72 -10.20
C ILE A 99 -5.87 6.95 -9.30
N LEU A 100 -5.82 8.16 -9.85
CA LEU A 100 -6.00 9.42 -9.12
C LEU A 100 -7.44 9.93 -9.06
N PRO A 101 -7.89 10.52 -7.94
CA PRO A 101 -7.18 10.62 -6.66
C PRO A 101 -6.95 9.26 -5.98
N ALA A 102 -5.83 9.06 -5.29
CA ALA A 102 -5.51 7.81 -4.57
C ALA A 102 -5.14 8.11 -3.12
N THR A 103 -5.38 7.16 -2.21
CA THR A 103 -4.93 7.27 -0.81
C THR A 103 -3.64 6.48 -0.63
N VAL A 104 -2.54 7.11 -0.26
CA VAL A 104 -1.30 6.40 0.09
C VAL A 104 -1.53 5.66 1.40
N ILE A 105 -1.42 4.33 1.38
CA ILE A 105 -1.60 3.48 2.57
C ILE A 105 -0.28 2.88 3.05
N HIS A 106 0.75 2.88 2.19
CA HIS A 106 2.12 2.53 2.54
C HIS A 106 3.07 3.29 1.62
N GLU A 107 4.03 3.99 2.21
CA GLU A 107 5.16 4.59 1.51
C GLU A 107 6.38 3.72 1.80
N ALA A 108 7.01 3.18 0.75
CA ALA A 108 8.20 2.35 0.91
C ALA A 108 9.42 3.23 1.24
N ASP A 109 10.42 2.66 1.90
CA ASP A 109 11.67 3.37 2.14
C ASP A 109 12.38 3.65 0.80
N PRO A 110 12.95 4.85 0.60
CA PRO A 110 13.78 5.14 -0.55
C PRO A 110 15.09 4.36 -0.44
N SER A 111 15.16 3.20 -1.10
CA SER A 111 16.37 2.40 -1.27
C SER A 111 17.37 3.06 -2.22
#